data_AF-A0A3P5YYJ2-F1
#
_entry.id   AF-A0A3P5YYJ2-F1
#
_cell.length_a   1.000
_cell.length_b   1.000
_cell.length_c   1.000
_cell.angle_alpha   90.00
_cell.angle_beta   90.00
_cell.angle_gamma   90.00
#
_symmetry.space_group_name_H-M   'P 1'
#
loop_
_entity.id
_entity.type
_entity.pdbx_description
1 polymer ?
#
loop_
_entity_poly.entity_id
_entity_poly.type
_entity_poly.pdbx_seq_one_letter_code
_entity_poly.pdbx_strand_id
1 'polypeptide(L)'
;MYLPPEDPSSPVPNASSMTPKPRMMIQRCENGCKMRKLNDDVEEDNDSSKMESNIRLVEAENKLPVVSEPEAAAALVPHATKPETTEEEAQKVCAREQLYKLCGVRHWKAPLYTFFNQDGPDNTKLFKVEVSVEIKEASGITVLECFGDPHNKKKIAAEQAAEVALWFLKNHLYETDVNERAFEMFKAQRSNKVMRRSAAASSKKKSDSITSSTTDLFRSASSKATTKEMDRIDHLFNQYANTSSNLIDPEGIEELCSNLEVPHTDIRILMLAWKMKSEKQGYFTQEEWRRGLKALRADTLNKLKKALPELEKEVRRQSNFADFYAYAFRYCLTEEKQKSIDIETICQLLEIVMGSTFRPQVDYFVEYLKIQNDYKVINMDQWMGFYRFCNEISFPEMTEYNPELAWPLVLDNFVEWIREKQA
;
A
#
# COMPACT_ATOMS: atom_id res chain seq x y z
N MET A 1 -18.62 43.11 -52.23
CA MET A 1 -17.49 43.95 -51.81
C MET A 1 -16.34 43.02 -51.51
N TYR A 2 -15.23 43.20 -52.22
CA TYR A 2 -13.98 42.47 -52.03
C TYR A 2 -13.39 42.82 -50.65
N LEU A 3 -13.01 41.80 -49.87
CA LEU A 3 -12.11 41.95 -48.73
C LEU A 3 -10.75 41.33 -49.11
N PRO A 4 -9.63 41.97 -48.76
CA PRO A 4 -8.30 41.66 -49.27
C PRO A 4 -7.62 40.49 -48.50
N PRO A 5 -6.55 39.88 -49.03
CA PRO A 5 -5.82 38.82 -48.35
C PRO A 5 -5.00 39.36 -47.17
N GLU A 6 -4.96 38.61 -46.07
CA GLU A 6 -4.19 38.94 -44.87
C GLU A 6 -2.67 38.81 -45.08
N ASP A 7 -1.95 39.76 -44.49
CA ASP A 7 -0.50 39.95 -44.49
C ASP A 7 0.19 38.91 -43.57
N PRO A 8 1.22 38.16 -44.02
CA PRO A 8 1.89 37.16 -43.20
C PRO A 8 2.94 37.81 -42.29
N SER A 9 2.50 38.59 -41.31
CA SER A 9 3.35 39.00 -40.20
C SER A 9 2.53 39.30 -38.95
N SER A 10 2.19 38.24 -38.20
CA SER A 10 1.91 38.34 -36.77
C SER A 10 2.36 37.05 -36.07
N PRO A 11 3.04 37.16 -34.92
CA PRO A 11 3.73 36.03 -34.28
C PRO A 11 2.73 35.07 -33.62
N VAL A 12 2.93 33.79 -33.89
CA VAL A 12 2.25 32.66 -33.22
C VAL A 12 2.57 32.73 -31.72
N PRO A 13 1.58 32.67 -30.80
CA PRO A 13 1.86 32.55 -29.39
C PRO A 13 2.44 31.17 -29.11
N ASN A 14 3.68 31.13 -28.62
CA ASN A 14 4.38 29.92 -28.20
C ASN A 14 3.54 29.16 -27.16
N ALA A 15 3.13 27.94 -27.54
CA ALA A 15 2.76 26.91 -26.59
C ALA A 15 4.04 26.35 -25.93
N SER A 16 3.87 25.90 -24.69
CA SER A 16 4.74 24.94 -23.98
C SER A 16 5.87 25.51 -23.12
N SER A 17 5.50 25.87 -21.90
CA SER A 17 6.28 25.53 -20.69
C SER A 17 5.31 24.97 -19.66
N MET A 18 4.81 23.74 -19.88
CA MET A 18 4.20 22.94 -18.83
C MET A 18 5.07 21.71 -18.66
N THR A 19 5.61 21.51 -17.46
CA THR A 19 6.24 20.26 -17.07
C THR A 19 5.22 19.12 -17.26
N PRO A 20 5.63 17.94 -17.79
CA PRO A 20 4.70 16.85 -18.03
C PRO A 20 4.15 16.33 -16.69
N LYS A 21 2.82 16.26 -16.58
CA LYS A 21 2.17 15.68 -15.38
C LYS A 21 2.55 14.20 -15.25
N PRO A 22 2.85 13.69 -14.05
CA PRO A 22 3.08 12.27 -13.84
C PRO A 22 1.85 11.45 -14.26
N ARG A 23 2.08 10.40 -15.08
CA ARG A 23 1.03 9.53 -15.63
C ARG A 23 1.18 8.11 -15.08
N MET A 24 0.08 7.55 -14.62
CA MET A 24 -0.01 6.16 -14.18
C MET A 24 -0.94 5.40 -15.10
N MET A 25 -0.44 4.33 -15.72
CA MET A 25 -1.20 3.51 -16.65
C MET A 25 -1.50 2.14 -16.04
N ILE A 26 -2.76 1.72 -16.12
CA ILE A 26 -3.23 0.43 -15.60
C ILE A 26 -3.96 -0.32 -16.71
N GLN A 27 -3.52 -1.56 -16.94
CA GLN A 27 -4.12 -2.45 -17.92
C GLN A 27 -4.44 -3.81 -17.28
N ARG A 28 -5.61 -4.36 -17.59
CA ARG A 28 -6.01 -5.72 -17.20
C ARG A 28 -5.22 -6.77 -17.99
N CYS A 29 -4.83 -7.86 -17.34
CA CYS A 29 -4.12 -9.02 -17.87
C CYS A 29 -4.76 -10.30 -17.33
N GLU A 30 -4.51 -11.44 -17.96
CA GLU A 30 -5.10 -12.76 -17.61
C GLU A 30 -4.88 -13.17 -16.14
N ASN A 31 -3.87 -12.59 -15.45
CA ASN A 31 -3.53 -12.85 -14.05
C ASN A 31 -3.68 -11.62 -13.11
N GLY A 32 -4.41 -10.57 -13.49
CA GLY A 32 -4.62 -9.36 -12.67
C GLY A 32 -4.38 -8.03 -13.40
N CYS A 33 -4.20 -6.92 -12.69
CA CYS A 33 -3.91 -5.60 -13.28
C CYS A 33 -2.40 -5.30 -13.30
N LYS A 34 -1.87 -4.83 -14.44
CA LYS A 34 -0.46 -4.44 -14.63
C LYS A 34 -0.32 -2.91 -14.64
N MET A 35 0.50 -2.38 -13.74
CA MET A 35 0.78 -0.95 -13.60
C MET A 35 2.07 -0.56 -14.35
N ARG A 36 2.07 0.59 -15.02
CA ARG A 36 3.27 1.23 -15.58
C ARG A 36 3.28 2.71 -15.16
N LYS A 37 4.37 3.16 -14.55
CA LYS A 37 4.65 4.60 -14.39
C LYS A 37 5.30 5.09 -15.67
N LEU A 38 4.70 6.08 -16.32
CA LEU A 38 5.28 6.74 -17.47
C LEU A 38 5.76 8.11 -16.97
N ASN A 39 7.06 8.17 -16.63
CA ASN A 39 7.95 9.34 -16.53
C ASN A 39 9.14 9.03 -15.61
N ASP A 40 9.99 8.07 -15.98
CA ASP A 40 11.39 8.05 -15.54
C ASP A 40 12.23 8.33 -16.79
N ASP A 41 13.12 9.32 -16.71
CA ASP A 41 14.01 9.71 -17.80
C ASP A 41 14.81 8.49 -18.31
N VAL A 42 14.57 8.11 -19.57
CA VAL A 42 15.38 7.12 -20.26
C VAL A 42 16.58 7.87 -20.82
N GLU A 43 17.77 7.60 -20.28
CA GLU A 43 19.01 7.88 -21.00
C GLU A 43 18.97 7.13 -22.34
N GLU A 44 18.91 7.89 -23.43
CA GLU A 44 18.98 7.37 -24.79
C GLU A 44 20.39 6.83 -25.06
N ASP A 45 20.60 5.53 -24.82
CA ASP A 45 21.67 4.80 -25.47
C ASP A 45 21.19 4.31 -26.85
N ASN A 46 21.66 5.04 -27.85
CA ASN A 46 21.57 4.77 -29.26
C ASN A 46 22.32 3.48 -29.63
N ASP A 47 21.62 2.38 -29.91
CA ASP A 47 22.10 1.46 -30.94
C ASP A 47 20.98 0.73 -31.67
N SER A 48 21.04 0.82 -33.00
CA SER A 48 20.14 0.22 -33.95
C SER A 48 20.63 -1.17 -34.30
N SER A 49 19.68 -2.08 -34.53
CA SER A 49 19.83 -3.39 -35.16
C SER A 49 20.27 -4.57 -34.27
N LYS A 50 19.28 -5.39 -33.89
CA LYS A 50 19.17 -6.77 -34.41
C LYS A 50 17.84 -7.41 -34.01
N MET A 51 17.02 -7.59 -35.03
CA MET A 51 16.03 -8.67 -35.13
C MET A 51 16.78 -10.00 -34.97
N GLU A 52 16.43 -10.81 -33.97
CA GLU A 52 16.23 -12.25 -34.16
C GLU A 52 15.54 -12.90 -32.95
N SER A 53 14.55 -13.70 -33.29
CA SER A 53 13.72 -14.59 -32.49
C SER A 53 14.49 -15.52 -31.57
N ASN A 54 13.89 -15.90 -30.43
CA ASN A 54 13.78 -17.31 -30.03
C ASN A 54 12.71 -17.51 -28.95
N ILE A 55 11.57 -17.98 -29.42
CA ILE A 55 10.51 -18.66 -28.67
C ILE A 55 11.09 -19.93 -28.06
N ARG A 56 10.82 -20.19 -26.78
CA ARG A 56 10.88 -21.55 -26.21
C ARG A 56 9.47 -21.97 -25.81
N LEU A 57 8.83 -22.71 -26.71
CA LEU A 57 7.73 -23.62 -26.43
C LEU A 57 8.27 -24.78 -25.58
N VAL A 58 7.51 -25.21 -24.58
CA VAL A 58 7.60 -26.57 -24.04
C VAL A 58 6.22 -27.19 -24.22
N GLU A 59 6.06 -27.95 -25.29
CA GLU A 59 4.90 -28.80 -25.54
C GLU A 59 5.13 -30.20 -24.95
N ALA A 60 4.02 -30.82 -24.60
CA ALA A 60 3.89 -32.13 -24.01
C ALA A 60 3.82 -33.24 -25.09
N GLU A 61 4.35 -34.42 -24.74
CA GLU A 61 4.06 -35.73 -25.35
C GLU A 61 4.31 -36.76 -24.23
N ASN A 62 3.64 -37.89 -24.05
CA ASN A 62 2.74 -38.79 -24.78
C ASN A 62 2.12 -39.72 -23.67
N LYS A 63 0.98 -40.42 -23.71
CA LYS A 63 0.47 -41.39 -24.69
C LYS A 63 -0.86 -41.99 -24.15
N LEU A 64 -1.79 -42.35 -25.04
CA LEU A 64 -2.99 -43.18 -24.81
C LEU A 64 -2.67 -44.68 -24.55
N PRO A 65 -3.66 -45.50 -24.14
CA PRO A 65 -4.35 -46.34 -25.13
C PRO A 65 -5.89 -46.42 -25.03
N VAL A 66 -6.44 -46.73 -26.21
CA VAL A 66 -7.81 -46.95 -26.69
C VAL A 66 -8.51 -48.17 -26.03
N VAL A 67 -9.86 -48.20 -25.97
CA VAL A 67 -10.77 -49.25 -26.53
C VAL A 67 -12.28 -49.01 -26.21
N SER A 68 -13.08 -48.98 -27.30
CA SER A 68 -14.49 -49.36 -27.55
C SER A 68 -15.72 -48.61 -26.98
N GLU A 69 -16.46 -48.03 -27.93
CA GLU A 69 -17.92 -47.83 -28.03
C GLU A 69 -18.66 -49.20 -28.26
N PRO A 70 -20.03 -49.35 -28.18
CA PRO A 70 -20.99 -48.59 -29.02
C PRO A 70 -22.43 -48.31 -28.49
N GLU A 71 -23.15 -47.48 -29.25
CA GLU A 71 -24.61 -47.44 -29.56
C GLU A 71 -25.65 -47.31 -28.41
N ALA A 72 -26.81 -46.66 -28.52
CA ALA A 72 -27.55 -45.93 -29.55
C ALA A 72 -28.74 -45.21 -28.86
N ALA A 73 -29.29 -44.15 -29.47
CA ALA A 73 -30.74 -43.93 -29.69
C ALA A 73 -31.06 -42.43 -29.89
N ALA A 74 -31.65 -42.15 -31.05
CA ALA A 74 -32.24 -40.89 -31.46
C ALA A 74 -33.57 -40.61 -30.74
N ALA A 75 -33.94 -39.32 -30.57
CA ALA A 75 -35.25 -38.79 -30.95
C ALA A 75 -35.50 -37.32 -30.50
N LEU A 76 -35.86 -36.49 -31.49
CA LEU A 76 -36.97 -35.52 -31.49
C LEU A 76 -36.91 -34.22 -30.65
N VAL A 77 -36.95 -33.10 -31.38
CA VAL A 77 -37.39 -31.73 -30.97
C VAL A 77 -38.93 -31.67 -31.02
N PRO A 78 -39.67 -30.87 -30.21
CA PRO A 78 -40.03 -29.50 -30.62
C PRO A 78 -40.22 -28.44 -29.49
N HIS A 79 -39.79 -27.21 -29.82
CA HIS A 79 -40.32 -25.86 -29.52
C HIS A 79 -41.09 -25.46 -28.22
N ALA A 80 -40.85 -24.19 -27.88
CA ALA A 80 -41.51 -23.27 -26.93
C ALA A 80 -40.99 -23.39 -25.49
N THR A 81 -40.44 -22.34 -24.86
CA THR A 81 -41.08 -21.04 -24.60
C THR A 81 -39.99 -20.04 -24.16
N LYS A 82 -40.10 -18.76 -24.52
CA LYS A 82 -39.37 -17.66 -23.82
C LYS A 82 -39.82 -17.61 -22.35
N PRO A 83 -38.95 -17.17 -21.43
CA PRO A 83 -39.35 -16.17 -20.45
C PRO A 83 -38.40 -14.97 -20.58
N GLU A 84 -38.90 -13.80 -20.97
CA GLU A 84 -39.36 -12.77 -20.03
C GLU A 84 -38.28 -12.38 -19.03
N THR A 85 -37.56 -11.33 -19.43
CA THR A 85 -36.75 -10.47 -18.58
C THR A 85 -37.62 -9.91 -17.47
N THR A 86 -37.49 -10.47 -16.27
CA THR A 86 -38.02 -9.90 -15.04
C THR A 86 -37.27 -8.60 -14.71
N GLU A 87 -38.04 -7.57 -14.44
CA GLU A 87 -37.65 -6.20 -14.09
C GLU A 87 -37.08 -6.10 -12.65
N GLU A 88 -36.20 -7.02 -12.25
CA GLU A 88 -35.73 -7.16 -10.86
C GLU A 88 -34.20 -7.08 -10.71
N GLU A 89 -33.53 -6.31 -11.58
CA GLU A 89 -32.11 -5.90 -11.43
C GLU A 89 -31.93 -4.37 -11.49
N ALA A 90 -33.01 -3.61 -11.32
CA ALA A 90 -32.99 -2.16 -11.40
C ALA A 90 -32.60 -1.49 -10.08
N GLN A 91 -31.36 -1.71 -9.59
CA GLN A 91 -30.61 -0.71 -8.79
C GLN A 91 -29.16 -1.10 -8.46
N LYS A 92 -28.45 -1.79 -9.37
CA LYS A 92 -26.99 -1.80 -9.32
C LYS A 92 -26.46 -0.54 -10.03
N VAL A 93 -26.06 0.47 -9.26
CA VAL A 93 -25.48 1.72 -9.80
C VAL A 93 -24.28 1.35 -10.69
N CYS A 94 -24.29 1.76 -11.96
CA CYS A 94 -23.24 1.42 -12.92
C CYS A 94 -21.87 2.00 -12.50
N ALA A 95 -20.78 1.28 -12.78
CA ALA A 95 -19.40 1.65 -12.46
C ALA A 95 -19.05 3.05 -12.99
N ARG A 96 -19.57 3.43 -14.16
CA ARG A 96 -19.36 4.77 -14.72
C ARG A 96 -19.95 5.88 -13.83
N GLU A 97 -21.15 5.66 -13.30
CA GLU A 97 -21.83 6.59 -12.40
C GLU A 97 -21.16 6.63 -11.03
N GLN A 98 -20.73 5.48 -10.51
CA GLN A 98 -19.95 5.39 -9.28
C GLN A 98 -18.61 6.14 -9.40
N LEU A 99 -17.90 6.02 -10.52
CA LEU A 99 -16.64 6.73 -10.76
C LEU A 99 -16.85 8.25 -10.84
N TYR A 100 -17.92 8.68 -11.51
CA TYR A 100 -18.29 10.09 -11.59
C TYR A 100 -18.61 10.67 -10.20
N LYS A 101 -19.41 9.95 -9.41
CA LYS A 101 -19.73 10.32 -8.01
C LYS A 101 -18.46 10.43 -7.16
N LEU A 102 -17.55 9.46 -7.26
CA LEU A 102 -16.28 9.47 -6.53
C LEU A 102 -15.43 10.71 -6.87
N CYS A 103 -15.28 11.03 -8.16
CA CYS A 103 -14.56 12.23 -8.59
C CYS A 103 -15.20 13.52 -8.06
N GLY A 104 -16.54 13.59 -8.06
CA GLY A 104 -17.29 14.73 -7.52
C GLY A 104 -17.08 14.94 -6.02
N VAL A 105 -17.15 13.86 -5.23
CA VAL A 105 -16.92 13.90 -3.77
C VAL A 105 -15.50 14.37 -3.44
N ARG A 106 -14.50 13.99 -4.25
CA ARG A 106 -13.09 14.34 -4.05
C ARG A 106 -12.66 15.66 -4.72
N HIS A 107 -13.61 16.39 -5.32
CA HIS A 107 -13.34 17.61 -6.09
C HIS A 107 -12.30 17.43 -7.21
N TRP A 108 -12.24 16.24 -7.79
CA TRP A 108 -11.42 15.94 -8.96
C TRP A 108 -12.18 16.28 -10.24
N LYS A 109 -11.45 16.37 -11.35
CA LYS A 109 -12.10 16.55 -12.66
C LYS A 109 -12.90 15.30 -13.03
N ALA A 110 -13.97 15.51 -13.78
CA ALA A 110 -14.80 14.43 -14.27
C ALA A 110 -13.96 13.44 -15.11
N PRO A 111 -14.22 12.12 -15.00
CA PRO A 111 -13.50 11.10 -15.75
C PRO A 111 -13.74 11.27 -17.26
N LEU A 112 -12.65 11.24 -18.03
CA LEU A 112 -12.68 11.34 -19.49
C LEU A 112 -12.61 9.96 -20.12
N TYR A 113 -13.42 9.71 -21.15
CA TYR A 113 -13.47 8.42 -21.84
C TYR A 113 -12.99 8.59 -23.29
N THR A 114 -11.88 7.93 -23.63
CA THR A 114 -11.32 7.94 -24.98
C THR A 114 -11.56 6.59 -25.66
N PHE A 115 -12.15 6.61 -26.84
CA PHE A 115 -12.52 5.39 -27.59
C PHE A 115 -11.54 5.14 -28.72
N PHE A 116 -10.92 3.97 -28.71
CA PHE A 116 -10.05 3.49 -29.78
C PHE A 116 -10.79 2.44 -30.61
N ASN A 117 -10.78 2.61 -31.93
CA ASN A 117 -11.30 1.62 -32.86
C ASN A 117 -10.15 0.69 -33.27
N GLN A 118 -10.38 -0.62 -33.28
CA GLN A 118 -9.54 -1.55 -34.04
C GLN A 118 -10.26 -1.94 -35.33
N ASP A 119 -9.52 -1.94 -36.43
CA ASP A 119 -10.06 -2.15 -37.78
C ASP A 119 -10.54 -3.60 -37.98
N GLY A 120 -11.76 -3.74 -38.50
CA GLY A 120 -12.43 -5.00 -38.84
C GLY A 120 -13.82 -4.71 -39.43
N PRO A 121 -14.41 -5.65 -40.20
CA PRO A 121 -15.76 -5.49 -40.73
C PRO A 121 -16.79 -5.21 -39.61
N ASP A 122 -17.89 -4.52 -39.92
CA ASP A 122 -18.81 -3.94 -38.92
C ASP A 122 -19.34 -4.94 -37.88
N ASN A 123 -19.32 -6.24 -38.19
CA ASN A 123 -19.72 -7.35 -37.31
C ASN A 123 -18.60 -7.92 -36.42
N THR A 124 -17.33 -7.52 -36.58
CA THR A 124 -16.18 -7.96 -35.75
C THR A 124 -15.43 -6.81 -35.09
N LYS A 125 -15.95 -5.58 -35.19
CA LYS A 125 -15.30 -4.39 -34.63
C LYS A 125 -15.19 -4.47 -33.10
N LEU A 126 -13.97 -4.39 -32.60
CA LEU A 126 -13.67 -4.32 -31.17
C LEU A 126 -13.36 -2.87 -30.76
N PHE A 127 -13.90 -2.45 -29.62
CA PHE A 127 -13.68 -1.14 -29.04
C PHE A 127 -12.83 -1.29 -27.79
N LYS A 128 -11.71 -0.56 -27.73
CA LYS A 128 -10.92 -0.39 -26.52
C LYS A 128 -11.20 0.99 -25.95
N VAL A 129 -11.46 1.08 -24.65
CA VAL A 129 -11.76 2.34 -23.97
C VAL A 129 -10.71 2.63 -22.91
N GLU A 130 -10.21 3.85 -22.93
CA GLU A 130 -9.38 4.42 -21.88
C GLU A 130 -10.23 5.36 -21.03
N VAL A 131 -10.07 5.26 -19.72
CA VAL A 131 -10.60 6.19 -18.74
C VAL A 131 -9.45 6.95 -18.12
N SER A 132 -9.48 8.27 -18.25
CA SER A 132 -8.48 9.16 -17.66
C SER A 132 -9.10 9.95 -16.50
N VAL A 133 -8.45 9.92 -15.32
CA VAL A 133 -8.87 10.64 -14.11
C VAL A 133 -7.72 11.52 -13.64
N GLU A 134 -7.98 12.83 -13.51
CA GLU A 134 -6.99 13.79 -12.98
C GLU A 134 -7.15 13.88 -11.46
N ILE A 135 -6.25 13.19 -10.76
CA ILE A 135 -6.19 13.11 -9.30
C ILE A 135 -5.39 14.31 -8.79
N LYS A 136 -6.00 15.08 -7.88
CA LYS A 136 -5.35 16.21 -7.21
C LYS A 136 -5.07 15.84 -5.75
N GLU A 137 -3.80 15.79 -5.39
CA GLU A 137 -3.30 15.50 -4.05
C GLU A 137 -2.43 16.67 -3.53
N ALA A 138 -2.07 16.65 -2.25
CA ALA A 138 -1.19 17.67 -1.66
C ALA A 138 0.21 17.71 -2.32
N SER A 139 0.65 16.58 -2.88
CA SER A 139 1.93 16.39 -3.57
C SER A 139 1.92 16.85 -5.04
N GLY A 140 0.76 17.10 -5.64
CA GLY A 140 0.63 17.51 -7.04
C GLY A 140 -0.59 16.97 -7.77
N ILE A 141 -0.54 17.01 -9.10
CA ILE A 141 -1.59 16.48 -9.98
C ILE A 141 -1.05 15.24 -10.69
N THR A 142 -1.70 14.10 -10.47
CA THR A 142 -1.39 12.83 -11.15
C THR A 142 -2.53 12.47 -12.09
N VAL A 143 -2.22 11.99 -13.29
CA VAL A 143 -3.22 11.50 -14.24
C VAL A 143 -3.22 9.97 -14.24
N LEU A 144 -4.34 9.39 -13.85
CA LEU A 144 -4.59 7.95 -13.89
C LEU A 144 -5.25 7.59 -15.21
N GLU A 145 -4.70 6.60 -15.91
CA GLU A 145 -5.20 6.07 -17.19
C GLU A 145 -5.48 4.59 -17.04
N CYS A 146 -6.74 4.20 -17.23
CA CYS A 146 -7.19 2.81 -17.06
C CYS A 146 -7.81 2.30 -18.35
N PHE A 147 -7.40 1.11 -18.77
CA PHE A 147 -7.93 0.45 -19.97
C PHE A 147 -8.81 -0.73 -19.60
N GLY A 148 -10.02 -0.76 -20.18
CA GLY A 148 -10.87 -1.95 -20.18
C GLY A 148 -10.48 -2.94 -21.27
N ASP A 149 -11.04 -4.15 -21.20
CA ASP A 149 -10.83 -5.16 -22.24
C ASP A 149 -11.55 -4.76 -23.55
N PRO A 150 -10.99 -5.10 -24.73
CA PRO A 150 -11.66 -4.82 -26.00
C PRO A 150 -13.02 -5.53 -26.08
N HIS A 151 -14.08 -4.79 -26.42
CA HIS A 151 -15.43 -5.35 -26.54
C HIS A 151 -16.12 -4.87 -27.82
N ASN A 152 -16.99 -5.70 -28.40
CA ASN A 152 -17.82 -5.34 -29.56
C ASN A 152 -18.91 -4.28 -29.27
N LYS A 153 -19.05 -3.82 -28.02
CA LYS A 153 -20.03 -2.82 -27.59
C LYS A 153 -19.31 -1.74 -26.79
N LYS A 154 -19.30 -0.51 -27.32
CA LYS A 154 -18.68 0.66 -26.67
C LYS A 154 -19.13 0.87 -25.22
N LYS A 155 -20.42 0.63 -24.92
CA LYS A 155 -20.98 0.78 -23.58
C LYS A 155 -20.33 -0.18 -22.57
N ILE A 156 -20.06 -1.42 -22.98
CA ILE A 156 -19.48 -2.45 -22.10
C ILE A 156 -17.98 -2.21 -21.93
N ALA A 157 -17.26 -1.87 -23.00
CA ALA A 157 -15.85 -1.51 -22.90
C ALA A 157 -15.61 -0.30 -21.97
N ALA A 158 -16.50 0.71 -22.02
CA ALA A 158 -16.45 1.87 -21.13
C ALA A 158 -16.79 1.51 -19.67
N GLU A 159 -17.72 0.58 -19.45
CA GLU A 159 -18.07 0.08 -18.12
C GLU A 159 -16.88 -0.64 -17.48
N GLN A 160 -16.23 -1.55 -18.20
CA GLN A 160 -15.06 -2.28 -17.72
C GLN A 160 -13.87 -1.36 -17.44
N ALA A 161 -13.62 -0.36 -18.30
CA ALA A 161 -12.56 0.61 -18.05
C ALA A 161 -12.84 1.45 -16.78
N ALA A 162 -14.11 1.77 -16.51
CA ALA A 162 -14.52 2.44 -15.28
C ALA A 162 -14.41 1.54 -14.04
N GLU A 163 -14.68 0.24 -14.16
CA GLU A 163 -14.47 -0.74 -13.08
C GLU A 163 -12.99 -0.84 -12.70
N VAL A 164 -12.09 -0.87 -13.69
CA VAL A 164 -10.64 -0.89 -13.45
C VAL A 164 -10.20 0.40 -12.73
N ALA A 165 -10.68 1.56 -13.18
CA ALA A 165 -10.39 2.84 -12.55
C ALA A 165 -10.94 2.91 -11.11
N LEU A 166 -12.17 2.46 -10.89
CA LEU A 166 -12.78 2.43 -9.56
C LEU A 166 -12.08 1.48 -8.62
N TRP A 167 -11.73 0.29 -9.08
CA TRP A 167 -11.01 -0.68 -8.28
C TRP A 167 -9.67 -0.09 -7.83
N PHE A 168 -8.91 0.50 -8.77
CA PHE A 168 -7.65 1.13 -8.43
C PHE A 168 -7.82 2.31 -7.48
N LEU A 169 -8.73 3.24 -7.79
CA LEU A 169 -8.96 4.40 -6.94
C LEU A 169 -9.47 3.99 -5.57
N LYS A 170 -10.39 3.04 -5.45
CA LYS A 170 -10.84 2.56 -4.13
C LYS A 170 -9.70 1.91 -3.36
N ASN A 171 -8.87 1.08 -3.98
CA ASN A 171 -7.78 0.41 -3.26
C ASN A 171 -6.65 1.38 -2.89
N HIS A 172 -6.27 2.26 -3.82
CA HIS A 172 -5.21 3.25 -3.61
C HIS A 172 -5.65 4.35 -2.65
N LEU A 173 -6.90 4.85 -2.77
CA LEU A 173 -7.43 5.85 -1.85
C LEU A 173 -7.71 5.29 -0.46
N TYR A 174 -8.08 4.01 -0.35
CA TYR A 174 -8.20 3.36 0.94
C TYR A 174 -6.84 3.27 1.63
N GLU A 175 -5.80 2.91 0.87
CA GLU A 175 -4.43 2.88 1.37
C GLU A 175 -3.97 4.29 1.77
N THR A 176 -4.24 5.35 0.98
CA THR A 176 -3.86 6.72 1.36
C THR A 176 -4.69 7.31 2.51
N ASP A 177 -6.01 7.09 2.56
CA ASP A 177 -6.89 7.63 3.60
C ASP A 177 -6.63 6.96 4.97
N VAL A 178 -6.40 5.64 4.98
CA VAL A 178 -6.01 4.91 6.20
C VAL A 178 -4.67 5.42 6.70
N ASN A 179 -3.73 5.66 5.79
CA ASN A 179 -2.39 6.11 6.09
C ASN A 179 -2.34 7.57 6.57
N GLU A 180 -3.12 8.47 5.97
CA GLU A 180 -3.26 9.87 6.43
C GLU A 180 -3.89 9.94 7.82
N ARG A 181 -4.92 9.11 8.09
CA ARG A 181 -5.51 8.96 9.44
C ARG A 181 -4.53 8.37 10.44
N ALA A 182 -3.74 7.36 10.06
CA ALA A 182 -2.75 6.75 10.93
C ALA A 182 -1.66 7.74 11.37
N PHE A 183 -1.29 8.66 10.48
CA PHE A 183 -0.34 9.70 10.83
C PHE A 183 -0.95 10.85 11.62
N GLU A 184 -2.16 11.30 11.27
CA GLU A 184 -2.91 12.21 12.14
C GLU A 184 -3.18 11.57 13.50
N MET A 185 -3.30 10.25 13.61
CA MET A 185 -3.34 9.52 14.87
C MET A 185 -1.99 9.59 15.60
N PHE A 186 -0.86 9.30 14.94
CA PHE A 186 0.48 9.45 15.52
C PHE A 186 0.79 10.90 15.96
N LYS A 187 0.21 11.91 15.29
CA LYS A 187 0.26 13.33 15.67
C LYS A 187 -0.75 13.72 16.75
N ALA A 188 -2.01 13.31 16.65
CA ALA A 188 -3.12 13.72 17.51
C ALA A 188 -3.12 13.03 18.87
N GLN A 189 -2.63 11.79 18.96
CA GLN A 189 -2.33 11.13 20.25
C GLN A 189 -1.35 11.97 21.12
N ARG A 190 -0.64 12.94 20.52
CA ARG A 190 0.23 13.91 21.20
C ARG A 190 -0.46 15.22 21.60
N SER A 191 -1.44 15.71 20.83
CA SER A 191 -2.07 17.04 21.04
C SER A 191 -2.99 17.10 22.27
N ASN A 192 -3.64 15.99 22.63
CA ASN A 192 -4.49 15.88 23.84
C ASN A 192 -3.74 16.06 25.19
N LYS A 193 -2.43 16.34 25.15
CA LYS A 193 -1.55 16.36 26.31
C LYS A 193 -0.88 17.72 26.58
N VAL A 194 -0.91 18.67 25.65
CA VAL A 194 -0.34 20.02 25.88
C VAL A 194 -1.07 20.75 27.02
N MET A 195 -2.32 20.39 27.29
CA MET A 195 -3.12 21.00 28.36
C MET A 195 -2.89 20.39 29.77
N ARG A 196 -2.07 19.33 29.92
CA ARG A 196 -1.95 18.58 31.19
C ARG A 196 -0.55 18.36 31.75
N ARG A 197 0.52 18.89 31.15
CA ARG A 197 1.90 18.66 31.60
C ARG A 197 2.74 19.94 31.75
N SER A 198 2.32 20.80 32.67
CA SER A 198 3.20 21.78 33.30
C SER A 198 3.53 21.33 34.73
N ALA A 199 4.18 20.17 34.89
CA ALA A 199 4.79 19.79 36.16
C ALA A 199 5.79 18.62 35.99
N ALA A 200 6.95 18.79 36.62
CA ALA A 200 8.02 17.81 36.87
C ALA A 200 9.05 17.57 35.75
N ALA A 201 10.11 18.37 35.82
CA ALA A 201 11.40 18.12 35.19
C ALA A 201 12.40 17.49 36.19
N SER A 202 13.38 16.80 35.61
CA SER A 202 14.76 16.57 36.07
C SER A 202 15.03 15.49 37.12
N SER A 203 15.86 14.52 36.74
CA SER A 203 16.98 14.02 37.56
C SER A 203 18.02 13.27 36.69
N LYS A 204 19.18 13.90 36.45
CA LYS A 204 20.40 13.29 35.90
C LYS A 204 21.18 12.54 37.00
N LYS A 205 21.89 11.46 36.66
CA LYS A 205 23.07 10.96 37.39
C LYS A 205 24.17 10.52 36.43
N LYS A 206 25.42 10.72 36.87
CA LYS A 206 26.70 10.68 36.15
C LYS A 206 27.73 9.98 37.05
N SER A 207 28.63 9.15 36.52
CA SER A 207 30.04 8.87 36.98
C SER A 207 30.66 7.76 36.09
N ASP A 208 31.74 7.97 35.31
CA ASP A 208 33.20 7.93 35.63
C ASP A 208 33.76 6.47 35.70
N SER A 209 34.95 6.06 35.21
CA SER A 209 36.04 6.58 34.35
C SER A 209 37.03 5.43 34.02
N ILE A 210 37.74 5.53 32.87
CA ILE A 210 39.16 5.19 32.57
C ILE A 210 39.72 3.76 32.82
N THR A 211 40.25 3.09 31.78
CA THR A 211 41.72 2.86 31.57
C THR A 211 42.04 2.27 30.19
N SER A 212 43.13 2.75 29.58
CA SER A 212 43.69 2.34 28.28
C SER A 212 44.70 1.19 28.42
N SER A 213 44.81 0.32 27.41
CA SER A 213 46.07 -0.39 27.13
C SER A 213 46.15 -0.79 25.65
N THR A 214 47.25 -0.35 25.04
CA THR A 214 47.86 -0.70 23.74
C THR A 214 48.05 -2.21 23.59
N THR A 215 47.73 -2.86 22.47
CA THR A 215 48.44 -2.84 21.17
C THR A 215 47.58 -3.56 20.12
N ASP A 216 47.51 -3.07 18.87
CA ASP A 216 47.22 -3.90 17.67
C ASP A 216 47.27 -3.05 16.39
N LEU A 217 48.41 -3.10 15.69
CA LEU A 217 48.62 -2.35 14.43
C LEU A 217 48.02 -3.03 13.19
N PHE A 218 47.52 -4.27 13.30
CA PHE A 218 46.73 -4.93 12.24
C PHE A 218 45.20 -4.85 12.46
N ARG A 219 44.75 -4.48 13.66
CA ARG A 219 43.34 -4.20 14.00
C ARG A 219 42.93 -2.76 13.66
N SER A 220 43.91 -1.89 13.42
CA SER A 220 43.76 -0.44 13.22
C SER A 220 42.98 -0.03 11.96
N ALA A 221 43.01 -0.80 10.87
CA ALA A 221 42.27 -0.43 9.66
C ALA A 221 40.76 -0.71 9.82
N SER A 222 40.41 -1.86 10.41
CA SER A 222 39.02 -2.24 10.69
C SER A 222 38.41 -1.38 11.80
N SER A 223 39.16 -1.12 12.88
CA SER A 223 38.68 -0.23 13.95
C SER A 223 38.49 1.20 13.46
N LYS A 224 39.44 1.76 12.68
CA LYS A 224 39.27 3.09 12.07
C LYS A 224 38.10 3.16 11.10
N ALA A 225 37.83 2.09 10.34
CA ALA A 225 36.67 2.04 9.45
C ALA A 225 35.34 2.07 10.22
N THR A 226 35.25 1.31 11.32
CA THR A 226 34.05 1.30 12.18
C THR A 226 33.84 2.64 12.92
N THR A 227 34.90 3.34 13.33
CA THR A 227 34.79 4.68 13.91
C THR A 227 34.28 5.67 12.88
N LYS A 228 34.86 5.68 11.67
CA LYS A 228 34.41 6.54 10.57
C LYS A 228 32.97 6.27 10.14
N GLU A 229 32.52 5.02 10.19
CA GLU A 229 31.11 4.64 9.93
C GLU A 229 30.19 5.21 11.00
N MET A 230 30.55 5.07 12.28
CA MET A 230 29.80 5.65 13.38
C MET A 230 29.70 7.18 13.27
N ASP A 231 30.80 7.85 12.94
CA ASP A 231 30.84 9.30 12.75
C ASP A 231 29.89 9.75 11.62
N ARG A 232 29.78 8.97 10.54
CA ARG A 232 28.82 9.25 9.45
C ARG A 232 27.38 9.05 9.87
N ILE A 233 27.09 7.99 10.64
CA ILE A 233 25.76 7.74 11.22
C ILE A 233 25.35 8.89 12.14
N ASP A 234 26.27 9.39 12.97
CA ASP A 234 26.03 10.51 13.87
C ASP A 234 25.84 11.82 13.12
N HIS A 235 26.63 12.04 12.08
CA HIS A 235 26.46 13.21 11.23
C HIS A 235 25.08 13.21 10.57
N LEU A 236 24.62 12.07 10.07
CA LEU A 236 23.28 11.92 9.50
C LEU A 236 22.18 12.14 10.56
N PHE A 237 22.36 11.64 11.79
CA PHE A 237 21.44 11.92 12.90
C PHE A 237 21.27 13.42 13.13
N ASN A 238 22.39 14.15 13.18
CA ASN A 238 22.39 15.59 13.46
C ASN A 238 21.73 16.43 12.36
N GLN A 239 21.54 15.89 11.15
CA GLN A 239 20.80 16.57 10.09
C GLN A 239 19.29 16.65 10.39
N TYR A 240 18.76 15.65 11.10
CA TYR A 240 17.32 15.55 11.42
C TYR A 240 17.00 15.79 12.90
N ALA A 241 18.02 15.80 13.76
CA ALA A 241 17.84 15.97 15.20
C ALA A 241 17.53 17.43 15.54
N ASN A 242 16.54 17.63 16.41
CA ASN A 242 16.22 18.94 16.96
C ASN A 242 17.33 19.41 17.91
N THR A 243 17.85 20.62 17.68
CA THR A 243 18.97 21.19 18.44
C THR A 243 18.70 21.31 19.95
N SER A 244 17.43 21.46 20.36
CA SER A 244 17.06 21.65 21.76
C SER A 244 16.85 20.34 22.52
N SER A 245 16.27 19.33 21.87
CA SER A 245 15.95 18.04 22.51
C SER A 245 17.05 16.98 22.29
N ASN A 246 17.90 17.18 21.29
CA ASN A 246 18.88 16.19 20.81
C ASN A 246 18.23 14.84 20.43
N LEU A 247 17.01 14.91 19.91
CA LEU A 247 16.23 13.79 19.40
C LEU A 247 15.75 14.15 18.01
N ILE A 248 15.58 13.16 17.14
CA ILE A 248 14.76 13.32 15.94
C ILE A 248 13.32 13.31 16.44
N ASP A 249 12.63 14.45 16.35
CA ASP A 249 11.22 14.62 16.67
C ASP A 249 10.36 14.40 15.42
N PRO A 250 9.01 14.47 15.50
CA PRO A 250 8.16 14.22 14.34
C PRO A 250 8.49 15.11 13.12
N GLU A 251 8.90 16.36 13.36
CA GLU A 251 9.35 17.28 12.32
C GLU A 251 10.61 16.75 11.62
N GLY A 252 11.60 16.27 12.38
CA GLY A 252 12.78 15.60 11.83
C GLY A 252 12.47 14.27 11.12
N ILE A 253 11.47 13.51 11.59
CA ILE A 253 11.01 12.28 10.92
C ILE A 253 10.34 12.63 9.58
N GLU A 254 9.53 13.68 9.52
CA GLU A 254 8.91 14.15 8.27
C GLU A 254 9.97 14.55 7.24
N GLU A 255 10.99 15.30 7.67
CA GLU A 255 12.11 15.68 6.81
C GLU A 255 12.91 14.45 6.33
N LEU A 256 13.14 13.48 7.22
CA LEU A 256 13.77 12.21 6.88
C LEU A 256 12.95 11.46 5.82
N CYS A 257 11.63 11.35 6.00
CA CYS A 257 10.76 10.65 5.06
C CYS A 257 10.74 11.34 3.69
N SER A 258 10.67 12.68 3.67
CA SER A 258 10.78 13.48 2.45
C SER A 258 12.08 13.18 1.70
N ASN A 259 13.21 13.19 2.40
CA ASN A 259 14.53 12.93 1.83
C ASN A 259 14.72 11.45 1.41
N LEU A 260 14.00 10.52 2.03
CA LEU A 260 13.95 9.12 1.63
C LEU A 260 13.00 8.86 0.45
N GLU A 261 12.22 9.85 0.02
CA GLU A 261 11.14 9.75 -0.97
C GLU A 261 10.13 8.66 -0.61
N VAL A 262 9.80 8.57 0.68
CA VAL A 262 8.75 7.68 1.18
C VAL A 262 7.69 8.52 1.89
N PRO A 263 6.41 8.16 1.77
CA PRO A 263 5.39 8.76 2.62
C PRO A 263 5.76 8.60 4.09
N HIS A 264 5.54 9.62 4.91
CA HIS A 264 5.75 9.53 6.37
C HIS A 264 4.80 8.52 7.04
N THR A 265 3.76 8.11 6.32
CA THR A 265 2.76 7.11 6.70
C THR A 265 3.16 5.68 6.33
N ASP A 266 4.28 5.52 5.63
CA ASP A 266 4.71 4.24 5.09
C ASP A 266 5.07 3.25 6.21
N ILE A 267 4.56 2.02 6.14
CA ILE A 267 4.87 0.95 7.10
C ILE A 267 6.38 0.74 7.27
N ARG A 268 7.19 1.02 6.23
CA ARG A 268 8.65 0.90 6.29
C ARG A 268 9.26 1.82 7.36
N ILE A 269 8.62 2.93 7.72
CA ILE A 269 9.04 3.79 8.84
C ILE A 269 8.77 3.10 10.19
N LEU A 270 7.63 2.42 10.34
CA LEU A 270 7.35 1.59 11.53
C LEU A 270 8.31 0.38 11.61
N MET A 271 8.65 -0.23 10.47
CA MET A 271 9.67 -1.30 10.41
C MET A 271 11.07 -0.78 10.76
N LEU A 272 11.39 0.45 10.35
CA LEU A 272 12.64 1.10 10.73
C LEU A 272 12.70 1.35 12.24
N ALA A 273 11.61 1.82 12.85
CA ALA A 273 11.47 1.98 14.29
C ALA A 273 11.67 0.64 15.02
N TRP A 274 11.06 -0.45 14.51
CA TRP A 274 11.28 -1.81 15.01
C TRP A 274 12.75 -2.22 14.95
N LYS A 275 13.43 -1.97 13.82
CA LYS A 275 14.85 -2.30 13.65
C LYS A 275 15.76 -1.52 14.61
N MET A 276 15.43 -0.27 14.89
CA MET A 276 16.10 0.58 15.88
C MET A 276 15.80 0.16 17.33
N LYS A 277 14.73 -0.63 17.53
CA LYS A 277 14.09 -0.89 18.82
C LYS A 277 13.67 0.41 19.50
N SER A 278 13.05 1.30 18.73
CA SER A 278 12.59 2.60 19.23
C SER A 278 11.52 2.40 20.30
N GLU A 279 11.72 3.03 21.46
CA GLU A 279 10.83 2.90 22.61
C GLU A 279 9.65 3.88 22.55
N LYS A 280 9.88 5.08 21.99
CA LYS A 280 8.91 6.16 22.01
C LYS A 280 8.45 6.50 20.59
N GLN A 281 7.14 6.41 20.38
CA GLN A 281 6.51 6.75 19.12
C GLN A 281 6.81 8.17 18.65
N GLY A 282 7.24 8.29 17.39
CA GLY A 282 7.51 9.58 16.76
C GLY A 282 8.80 10.25 17.23
N TYR A 283 9.69 9.53 17.92
CA TYR A 283 11.01 10.05 18.28
C TYR A 283 12.08 8.99 18.12
N PHE A 284 13.26 9.44 17.69
CA PHE A 284 14.46 8.61 17.71
C PHE A 284 15.56 9.27 18.54
N THR A 285 16.06 8.53 19.52
CA THR A 285 17.31 8.83 20.22
C THR A 285 18.51 8.52 19.34
N GLN A 286 19.67 9.12 19.66
CA GLN A 286 20.91 8.85 18.95
C GLN A 286 21.33 7.37 19.09
N GLU A 287 21.07 6.75 20.24
CA GLU A 287 21.40 5.35 20.51
C GLU A 287 20.54 4.39 19.68
N GLU A 288 19.24 4.62 19.59
CA GLU A 288 18.31 3.86 18.74
C GLU A 288 18.70 4.01 17.26
N TRP A 289 18.97 5.24 16.83
CA TRP A 289 19.42 5.55 15.47
C TRP A 289 20.69 4.78 15.10
N ARG A 290 21.75 4.90 15.94
CA ARG A 290 23.01 4.17 15.77
C ARG A 290 22.78 2.66 15.68
N ARG A 291 21.94 2.11 16.55
CA ARG A 291 21.62 0.68 16.61
C ARG A 291 21.00 0.21 15.29
N GLY A 292 19.99 0.93 14.80
CA GLY A 292 19.28 0.59 13.57
C GLY A 292 20.17 0.70 12.34
N LEU A 293 20.83 1.86 12.15
CA LEU A 293 21.65 2.10 10.95
C LEU A 293 22.88 1.19 10.89
N LYS A 294 23.49 0.87 12.04
CA LYS A 294 24.56 -0.12 12.10
C LYS A 294 24.05 -1.52 11.74
N ALA A 295 22.86 -1.91 12.22
CA ALA A 295 22.27 -3.20 11.89
C ALA A 295 21.90 -3.31 10.40
N LEU A 296 21.50 -2.19 9.78
CA LEU A 296 21.20 -2.08 8.35
C LEU A 296 22.43 -1.85 7.47
N ARG A 297 23.61 -1.58 8.07
CA ARG A 297 24.84 -1.16 7.37
C ARG A 297 24.61 0.08 6.47
N ALA A 298 23.80 1.00 6.96
CA ALA A 298 23.33 2.17 6.24
C ALA A 298 23.82 3.45 6.93
N ASP A 299 25.01 3.91 6.57
CA ASP A 299 25.66 5.11 7.16
C ASP A 299 25.44 6.40 6.35
N THR A 300 24.58 6.36 5.33
CA THR A 300 24.21 7.49 4.47
C THR A 300 22.75 7.37 4.09
N LEU A 301 22.11 8.50 3.75
CA LEU A 301 20.72 8.55 3.30
C LEU A 301 20.44 7.58 2.13
N ASN A 302 21.33 7.56 1.12
CA ASN A 302 21.18 6.67 -0.04
C ASN A 302 21.25 5.19 0.34
N LYS A 303 22.11 4.80 1.29
CA LYS A 303 22.15 3.42 1.77
C LYS A 303 20.91 3.09 2.61
N LEU A 304 20.41 4.04 3.40
CA LEU A 304 19.18 3.85 4.18
C LEU A 304 17.97 3.66 3.25
N LYS A 305 17.82 4.50 2.22
CA LYS A 305 16.80 4.37 1.17
C LYS A 305 16.83 3.00 0.50
N LYS A 306 18.02 2.49 0.16
CA LYS A 306 18.21 1.15 -0.41
C LYS A 306 17.99 0.02 0.59
N ALA A 307 18.14 0.27 1.89
CA ALA A 307 17.94 -0.73 2.93
C ALA A 307 16.47 -0.93 3.29
N LEU A 308 15.60 0.06 3.10
CA LEU A 308 14.17 -0.05 3.45
C LEU A 308 13.45 -1.22 2.75
N PRO A 309 13.60 -1.46 1.43
CA PRO A 309 12.97 -2.61 0.78
C PRO A 309 13.51 -3.96 1.30
N GLU A 310 14.80 -4.04 1.64
CA GLU A 310 15.39 -5.25 2.20
C GLU A 310 14.95 -5.50 3.64
N LEU A 311 14.77 -4.43 4.42
CA LEU A 311 14.19 -4.48 5.76
C LEU A 311 12.74 -4.96 5.71
N GLU A 312 11.96 -4.51 4.74
CA GLU A 312 10.59 -4.98 4.55
C GLU A 312 10.55 -6.49 4.29
N LYS A 313 11.39 -7.00 3.38
CA LYS A 313 11.55 -8.44 3.15
C LYS A 313 12.00 -9.18 4.41
N GLU A 314 12.87 -8.58 5.22
CA GLU A 314 13.31 -9.14 6.50
C GLU A 314 12.16 -9.27 7.50
N VAL A 315 11.36 -8.22 7.65
CA VAL A 315 10.24 -8.18 8.59
C VAL A 315 9.12 -9.13 8.17
N ARG A 316 8.83 -9.25 6.87
CA ARG A 316 7.78 -10.15 6.36
C ARG A 316 8.11 -11.64 6.49
N ARG A 317 9.30 -12.03 6.94
CA ARG A 317 9.59 -13.43 7.27
C ARG A 317 8.81 -13.82 8.53
N GLN A 318 8.19 -14.99 8.51
CA GLN A 318 7.30 -15.45 9.60
C GLN A 318 7.93 -15.38 11.01
N SER A 319 9.23 -15.69 11.13
CA SER A 319 9.94 -15.62 12.41
C SER A 319 10.08 -14.20 12.97
N ASN A 320 10.14 -13.19 12.10
CA ASN A 320 10.32 -11.79 12.48
C ASN A 320 8.97 -11.07 12.57
N PHE A 321 8.01 -11.45 11.72
CA PHE A 321 6.74 -10.75 11.63
C PHE A 321 5.95 -10.82 12.94
N ALA A 322 5.98 -11.95 13.65
CA ALA A 322 5.34 -12.05 14.96
C ALA A 322 5.91 -11.05 15.99
N ASP A 323 7.24 -10.87 16.01
CA ASP A 323 7.92 -9.90 16.87
C ASP A 323 7.61 -8.46 16.45
N PHE A 324 7.63 -8.18 15.14
CA PHE A 324 7.24 -6.89 14.58
C PHE A 324 5.78 -6.54 14.89
N TYR A 325 4.87 -7.49 14.75
CA TYR A 325 3.44 -7.30 15.00
C TYR A 325 3.19 -7.00 16.49
N ALA A 326 3.85 -7.72 17.41
CA ALA A 326 3.81 -7.39 18.84
C ALA A 326 4.44 -6.02 19.14
N TYR A 327 5.53 -5.67 18.47
CA TYR A 327 6.18 -4.37 18.60
C TYR A 327 5.27 -3.24 18.15
N ALA A 328 4.56 -3.37 17.02
CA ALA A 328 3.67 -2.34 16.49
C ALA A 328 2.60 -1.92 17.51
N PHE A 329 2.01 -2.89 18.22
CA PHE A 329 1.09 -2.62 19.32
C PHE A 329 1.78 -1.88 20.46
N ARG A 330 2.93 -2.37 20.92
CA ARG A 330 3.69 -1.71 22.01
C ARG A 330 4.10 -0.29 21.66
N TYR A 331 4.46 -0.06 20.40
CA TYR A 331 4.88 1.24 19.90
C TYR A 331 3.75 2.26 19.96
N CYS A 332 2.49 1.82 19.87
CA CYS A 332 1.32 2.69 20.01
C CYS A 332 0.88 2.91 21.48
N LEU A 333 1.53 2.27 22.47
CA LEU A 333 1.28 2.54 23.88
C LEU A 333 2.02 3.81 24.29
N THR A 334 1.30 4.91 24.48
CA THR A 334 1.90 6.23 24.73
C THR A 334 2.10 6.54 26.22
N GLU A 335 1.55 5.71 27.11
CA GLU A 335 1.64 5.89 28.56
C GLU A 335 2.18 4.64 29.27
N GLU A 336 3.02 4.84 30.28
CA GLU A 336 3.71 3.74 31.01
C GLU A 336 2.76 2.70 31.62
N LYS A 337 1.53 3.10 31.96
CA LYS A 337 0.52 2.22 32.56
C LYS A 337 -0.53 1.72 31.56
N GLN A 338 -0.50 2.22 30.32
CA GLN A 338 -1.45 1.82 29.28
C GLN A 338 -1.12 0.38 28.84
N LYS A 339 -2.13 -0.48 28.84
CA LYS A 339 -2.00 -1.89 28.43
C LYS A 339 -2.95 -2.27 27.29
N SER A 340 -3.67 -1.29 26.77
CA SER A 340 -4.71 -1.45 25.77
C SER A 340 -4.81 -0.21 24.90
N ILE A 341 -5.25 -0.40 23.66
CA ILE A 341 -5.41 0.64 22.65
C ILE A 341 -6.88 0.71 22.27
N ASP A 342 -7.41 1.90 22.01
CA ASP A 342 -8.80 2.08 21.55
C ASP A 342 -9.06 1.41 20.18
N ILE A 343 -10.33 1.08 19.93
CA ILE A 343 -10.73 0.38 18.70
C ILE A 343 -10.35 1.14 17.42
N GLU A 344 -10.48 2.46 17.42
CA GLU A 344 -10.21 3.29 16.24
C GLU A 344 -8.73 3.22 15.84
N THR A 345 -7.83 3.34 16.82
CA THR A 345 -6.39 3.18 16.63
C THR A 345 -6.03 1.76 16.22
N ILE A 346 -6.66 0.74 16.81
CA ILE A 346 -6.41 -0.67 16.45
C ILE A 346 -6.81 -0.97 15.02
N CYS A 347 -7.98 -0.50 14.58
CA CYS A 347 -8.43 -0.71 13.20
C CYS A 347 -7.40 -0.16 12.20
N GLN A 348 -6.88 1.04 12.46
CA GLN A 348 -5.83 1.63 11.60
C GLN A 348 -4.54 0.83 11.64
N LEU A 349 -4.10 0.42 12.83
CA LEU A 349 -2.88 -0.36 12.97
C LEU A 349 -2.98 -1.72 12.26
N LEU A 350 -4.13 -2.40 12.33
CA LEU A 350 -4.39 -3.66 11.62
C LEU A 350 -4.25 -3.51 10.11
N GLU A 351 -4.85 -2.46 9.55
CA GLU A 351 -4.78 -2.16 8.12
C GLU A 351 -3.35 -1.93 7.66
N ILE A 352 -2.57 -1.17 8.44
CA ILE A 352 -1.16 -0.92 8.13
C ILE A 352 -0.37 -2.23 8.16
N VAL A 353 -0.41 -2.96 9.28
CA VAL A 353 0.53 -4.07 9.51
C VAL A 353 0.12 -5.37 8.82
N MET A 354 -1.18 -5.65 8.69
CA MET A 354 -1.71 -6.91 8.15
C MET A 354 -2.54 -6.75 6.88
N GLY A 355 -2.97 -5.54 6.51
CA GLY A 355 -3.89 -5.32 5.39
C GLY A 355 -3.36 -5.81 4.04
N SER A 356 -2.04 -5.82 3.82
CA SER A 356 -1.46 -6.37 2.59
C SER A 356 -1.46 -7.90 2.53
N THR A 357 -1.50 -8.58 3.68
CA THR A 357 -1.27 -10.04 3.80
C THR A 357 -2.56 -10.80 4.09
N PHE A 358 -3.41 -10.26 4.96
CA PHE A 358 -4.64 -10.90 5.44
C PHE A 358 -5.85 -10.01 5.17
N ARG A 359 -5.93 -9.43 3.95
CA ARG A 359 -6.90 -8.38 3.62
C ARG A 359 -8.35 -8.77 3.96
N PRO A 360 -8.87 -9.94 3.56
CA PRO A 360 -10.25 -10.30 3.86
C PRO A 360 -10.52 -10.41 5.36
N GLN A 361 -9.61 -11.03 6.11
CA GLN A 361 -9.73 -11.16 7.57
C GLN A 361 -9.70 -9.79 8.26
N VAL A 362 -8.77 -8.91 7.85
CA VAL A 362 -8.63 -7.56 8.39
C VAL A 362 -9.89 -6.74 8.11
N ASP A 363 -10.39 -6.74 6.87
CA ASP A 363 -11.59 -6.00 6.49
C ASP A 363 -12.80 -6.41 7.35
N TYR A 364 -13.04 -7.72 7.51
CA TYR A 364 -14.14 -8.24 8.33
C TYR A 364 -13.97 -7.93 9.82
N PHE A 365 -12.76 -8.10 10.35
CA PHE A 365 -12.53 -7.84 11.77
C PHE A 365 -12.63 -6.36 12.09
N VAL A 366 -12.12 -5.48 11.23
CA VAL A 366 -12.30 -4.02 11.35
C VAL A 366 -13.78 -3.64 11.26
N GLU A 367 -14.55 -4.25 10.37
CA GLU A 367 -15.99 -4.03 10.29
C GLU A 367 -16.69 -4.45 11.58
N TYR A 368 -16.41 -5.65 12.07
CA TYR A 368 -16.94 -6.17 13.33
C TYR A 368 -16.62 -5.22 14.50
N LEU A 369 -15.34 -4.86 14.66
CA LEU A 369 -14.87 -4.00 15.74
C LEU A 369 -15.56 -2.63 15.75
N LYS A 370 -15.93 -2.09 14.58
CA LYS A 370 -16.64 -0.81 14.44
C LYS A 370 -18.14 -0.89 14.77
N ILE A 371 -18.76 -2.07 14.64
CA ILE A 371 -20.20 -2.26 14.87
C ILE A 371 -20.48 -2.71 16.30
N GLN A 372 -19.64 -3.58 16.86
CA GLN A 372 -19.78 -4.08 18.22
C GLN A 372 -19.62 -2.94 19.26
N ASN A 373 -20.27 -3.09 20.42
CA ASN A 373 -20.22 -2.09 21.51
C ASN A 373 -19.65 -2.66 22.83
N ASP A 374 -19.30 -3.94 22.87
CA ASP A 374 -18.84 -4.66 24.06
C ASP A 374 -17.39 -4.29 24.42
N TYR A 375 -16.59 -3.99 23.39
CA TYR A 375 -15.17 -3.67 23.50
C TYR A 375 -14.91 -2.23 23.07
N LYS A 376 -14.29 -1.46 23.98
CA LYS A 376 -13.82 -0.10 23.70
C LYS A 376 -12.32 -0.03 23.44
N VAL A 377 -11.60 -1.08 23.82
CA VAL A 377 -10.14 -1.18 23.72
C VAL A 377 -9.75 -2.63 23.44
N ILE A 378 -8.61 -2.82 22.78
CA ILE A 378 -7.95 -4.10 22.56
C ILE A 378 -6.65 -4.15 23.36
N ASN A 379 -6.40 -5.27 24.03
CA ASN A 379 -5.16 -5.53 24.75
C ASN A 379 -4.19 -6.39 23.91
N MET A 380 -2.97 -6.61 24.43
CA MET A 380 -1.94 -7.39 23.72
C MET A 380 -2.36 -8.82 23.41
N ASP A 381 -3.08 -9.48 24.32
CA ASP A 381 -3.52 -10.87 24.14
C ASP A 381 -4.51 -10.99 22.99
N GLN A 382 -5.51 -10.11 22.94
CA GLN A 382 -6.47 -10.02 21.85
C GLN A 382 -5.80 -9.67 20.50
N TRP A 383 -4.86 -8.73 20.51
CA TRP A 383 -4.07 -8.34 19.35
C TRP A 383 -3.31 -9.53 18.76
N MET A 384 -2.53 -10.23 19.60
CA MET A 384 -1.77 -11.42 19.19
C MET A 384 -2.67 -12.60 18.83
N GLY A 385 -3.82 -12.73 19.50
CA GLY A 385 -4.84 -13.72 19.17
C GLY A 385 -5.35 -13.55 17.74
N PHE A 386 -5.57 -12.32 17.27
CA PHE A 386 -6.01 -12.08 15.89
C PHE A 386 -4.93 -12.46 14.87
N TYR A 387 -3.65 -12.21 15.16
CA TYR A 387 -2.56 -12.71 14.30
C TYR A 387 -2.52 -14.24 14.27
N ARG A 388 -2.68 -14.90 15.43
CA ARG A 388 -2.78 -16.37 15.50
C ARG A 388 -3.95 -16.88 14.66
N PHE A 389 -5.12 -16.25 14.79
CA PHE A 389 -6.31 -16.56 14.00
C PHE A 389 -6.03 -16.50 12.50
N CYS A 390 -5.40 -15.42 12.02
CA CYS A 390 -5.08 -15.25 10.59
C CYS A 390 -4.13 -16.34 10.04
N ASN A 391 -3.29 -16.94 10.88
CA ASN A 391 -2.35 -17.97 10.45
C ASN A 391 -2.90 -19.39 10.59
N GLU A 392 -3.80 -19.64 11.54
CA GLU A 392 -4.28 -20.98 11.89
C GLU A 392 -5.64 -21.32 11.30
N ILE A 393 -6.47 -20.32 11.00
CA ILE A 393 -7.86 -20.52 10.58
C ILE A 393 -8.02 -20.17 9.10
N SER A 394 -8.61 -21.08 8.32
CA SER A 394 -8.97 -20.80 6.93
C SER A 394 -10.06 -19.73 6.87
N PHE A 395 -10.02 -18.88 5.86
CA PHE A 395 -11.02 -17.83 5.67
C PHE A 395 -11.45 -17.80 4.20
N PRO A 396 -12.76 -17.75 3.90
CA PRO A 396 -13.89 -17.46 4.79
C PRO A 396 -14.56 -18.66 5.51
N GLU A 397 -14.19 -19.91 5.21
CA GLU A 397 -14.92 -21.10 5.69
C GLU A 397 -14.76 -21.37 7.20
N MET A 398 -13.58 -21.06 7.77
CA MET A 398 -13.27 -21.19 9.20
C MET A 398 -13.57 -22.56 9.80
N THR A 399 -13.38 -23.64 9.04
CA THR A 399 -13.67 -25.02 9.46
C THR A 399 -12.79 -25.50 10.61
N GLU A 400 -11.60 -24.93 10.76
CA GLU A 400 -10.64 -25.25 11.81
C GLU A 400 -10.97 -24.54 13.13
N TYR A 401 -11.95 -23.63 13.13
CA TYR A 401 -12.29 -22.85 14.32
C TYR A 401 -12.97 -23.71 15.38
N ASN A 402 -12.29 -23.86 16.52
CA ASN A 402 -12.84 -24.52 17.71
C ASN A 402 -12.95 -23.52 18.88
N PRO A 403 -14.18 -23.22 19.36
CA PRO A 403 -14.39 -22.31 20.50
C PRO A 403 -13.93 -22.88 21.84
N GLU A 404 -13.62 -24.18 21.94
CA GLU A 404 -13.05 -24.78 23.15
C GLU A 404 -11.55 -24.49 23.31
N LEU A 405 -10.89 -23.97 22.26
CA LEU A 405 -9.51 -23.51 22.36
C LEU A 405 -9.45 -22.16 23.10
N ALA A 406 -8.28 -21.83 23.66
CA ALA A 406 -8.07 -20.57 24.38
C ALA A 406 -7.95 -19.37 23.42
N TRP A 407 -9.01 -19.10 22.66
CA TRP A 407 -9.16 -17.87 21.89
C TRP A 407 -9.60 -16.73 22.81
N PRO A 408 -9.16 -15.48 22.55
CA PRO A 408 -9.74 -14.33 23.21
C PRO A 408 -11.23 -14.22 22.85
N LEU A 409 -12.08 -13.92 23.84
CA LEU A 409 -13.54 -13.85 23.67
C LEU A 409 -14.01 -12.93 22.52
N VAL A 410 -13.25 -11.86 22.23
CA VAL A 410 -13.54 -10.97 21.10
C VAL A 410 -13.48 -11.70 19.74
N LEU A 411 -12.66 -12.75 19.63
CA LEU A 411 -12.56 -13.57 18.43
C LEU A 411 -13.66 -14.62 18.37
N ASP A 412 -14.08 -15.19 19.50
CA ASP A 412 -15.27 -16.05 19.56
C ASP A 412 -16.51 -15.28 19.05
N ASN A 413 -16.75 -14.10 19.60
CA ASN A 413 -17.86 -13.24 19.19
C ASN A 413 -17.74 -12.79 17.73
N PHE A 414 -16.52 -12.57 17.24
CA PHE A 414 -16.27 -12.23 15.84
C PHE A 414 -16.65 -13.38 14.89
N VAL A 415 -16.29 -14.62 15.23
CA VAL A 415 -16.64 -15.79 14.41
C VAL A 415 -18.14 -16.04 14.42
N GLU A 416 -18.80 -15.88 15.57
CA GLU A 416 -20.26 -15.92 15.66
C GLU A 416 -20.91 -14.87 14.75
N TRP A 417 -20.44 -13.61 14.81
CA TRP A 417 -20.93 -12.54 13.95
C TRP A 417 -20.75 -12.83 12.45
N ILE A 418 -19.62 -13.42 12.04
CA ILE A 418 -19.44 -13.83 10.63
C ILE A 418 -20.45 -14.90 10.24
N ARG A 419 -20.64 -15.92 11.07
CA ARG A 419 -21.58 -17.03 10.80
C ARG A 419 -23.02 -16.53 10.68
N GLU A 420 -23.42 -15.58 11.53
CA GLU A 420 -24.73 -14.93 11.44
C GLU A 420 -24.90 -14.11 10.16
N LYS A 421 -23.85 -13.45 9.68
CA LYS A 421 -23.88 -12.66 8.44
C LYS A 421 -23.91 -13.53 7.17
N GLN A 422 -23.47 -14.78 7.26
CA GLN A 422 -23.46 -15.75 6.16
C GLN A 422 -24.72 -16.64 6.11
N ALA A 423 -25.47 -16.73 7.21
CA ALA A 423 -26.76 -17.41 7.30
C ALA A 423 -27.89 -16.54 6.70
#